data_AF-A0A6N6NNA8-F1
#
_entry.id   AF-A0A6N6NNA8-F1
#
_cell.length_a   1.000
_cell.length_b   1.000
_cell.length_c   1.000
_cell.angle_alpha   90.00
_cell.angle_beta   90.00
_cell.angle_gamma   90.00
#
_symmetry.space_group_name_H-M   'P 1'
#
loop_
_entity.id
_entity.type
_entity.pdbx_description
1 polymer ?
#
loop_
_entity_poly.entity_id
_entity_poly.type
_entity_poly.pdbx_seq_one_letter_code
_entity_poly.pdbx_strand_id
1 'polypeptide(L)'
;MTRDEFFELDAAAAAAELNAGLEAGKSKDEVLADHGIAQADLMKAQIFFVKDKFIARAWGGYTSTKRTGNEAGDTANGVGDSDPSKGYNGI
;
A
#
# COMPACT_ATOMS: atom_id res chain seq x y z
N MET A 1 -17.15 -6.87 -11.56
CA MET A 1 -16.62 -5.49 -11.62
C MET A 1 -15.70 -5.36 -12.81
N THR A 2 -15.55 -4.16 -13.34
CA THR A 2 -14.53 -3.84 -14.34
C THR A 2 -13.18 -3.56 -13.67
N ARG A 3 -12.12 -3.52 -14.47
CA ARG A 3 -10.77 -3.15 -14.02
C ARG A 3 -10.73 -1.78 -13.33
N ASP A 4 -11.46 -0.81 -13.85
CA ASP A 4 -11.50 0.55 -13.29
C ASP A 4 -12.21 0.55 -11.93
N GLU A 5 -13.35 -0.14 -11.82
CA GLU A 5 -14.08 -0.33 -10.55
C GLU A 5 -13.21 -1.02 -9.48
N PHE A 6 -12.34 -1.96 -9.88
CA PHE A 6 -11.41 -2.61 -8.96
C PHE A 6 -10.39 -1.63 -8.37
N PHE A 7 -9.90 -0.67 -9.14
CA PHE A 7 -8.94 0.32 -8.67
C PHE A 7 -9.56 1.46 -7.86
N GLU A 8 -10.88 1.64 -7.91
CA GLU A 8 -11.59 2.56 -7.03
C GLU A 8 -11.79 2.00 -5.61
N LEU A 9 -11.66 0.67 -5.45
CA LEU A 9 -11.69 0.05 -4.12
C LEU A 9 -10.45 0.44 -3.32
N ASP A 10 -10.63 0.58 -2.00
CA ASP A 10 -9.47 0.61 -1.12
C ASP A 10 -8.74 -0.74 -1.17
N ALA A 11 -7.43 -0.73 -0.89
CA ALA A 11 -6.60 -1.92 -1.03
C ALA A 11 -7.11 -3.11 -0.19
N ALA A 12 -7.75 -2.88 0.97
CA ALA A 12 -8.29 -3.94 1.81
C ALA A 12 -9.56 -4.56 1.20
N ALA A 13 -10.47 -3.74 0.67
CA ALA A 13 -11.65 -4.22 -0.05
C ALA A 13 -11.26 -4.98 -1.32
N ALA A 14 -10.31 -4.46 -2.11
CA ALA A 14 -9.81 -5.13 -3.29
C ALA A 14 -9.13 -6.48 -2.96
N ALA A 15 -8.33 -6.54 -1.89
CA ALA A 15 -7.74 -7.81 -1.45
C ALA A 15 -8.80 -8.81 -0.95
N ALA A 16 -9.87 -8.34 -0.28
CA ALA A 16 -10.97 -9.19 0.16
C ALA A 16 -11.72 -9.80 -1.03
N GLU A 17 -12.01 -9.00 -2.07
CA GLU A 17 -12.63 -9.49 -3.31
C GLU A 17 -11.80 -10.60 -3.96
N LEU A 18 -10.50 -10.36 -4.15
CA LEU A 18 -9.63 -11.35 -4.78
C LEU A 18 -9.56 -12.65 -3.96
N ASN A 19 -9.60 -12.55 -2.62
CA ASN A 19 -9.63 -13.72 -1.75
C ASN A 19 -10.96 -14.48 -1.84
N ALA A 20 -12.09 -13.81 -2.06
CA ALA A 20 -13.37 -14.49 -2.27
C ALA A 20 -13.32 -15.40 -3.51
N GLY A 21 -12.60 -14.97 -4.56
CA GLY A 21 -12.32 -15.81 -5.74
C GLY A 21 -11.50 -17.06 -5.40
N LEU A 22 -10.48 -16.93 -4.55
CA LEU A 22 -9.68 -18.08 -4.08
C LEU A 22 -10.50 -19.04 -3.22
N GLU A 23 -11.36 -18.51 -2.34
CA GLU A 23 -12.26 -19.32 -1.50
C GLU A 23 -13.31 -20.09 -2.33
N ALA A 24 -13.69 -19.54 -3.49
CA ALA A 24 -14.51 -20.23 -4.48
C ALA A 24 -13.76 -21.34 -5.25
N GLY A 25 -12.48 -21.59 -4.94
CA GLY A 25 -11.66 -22.64 -5.53
C GLY A 25 -10.93 -22.24 -6.81
N LYS A 26 -10.94 -20.95 -7.18
CA LYS A 26 -10.20 -20.46 -8.34
C LYS A 26 -8.72 -20.32 -8.03
N SER A 27 -7.89 -20.52 -9.04
CA SER A 27 -6.47 -20.21 -8.95
C SER A 27 -6.24 -18.70 -9.01
N LYS A 28 -5.06 -18.25 -8.54
CA LYS A 28 -4.65 -16.84 -8.58
C LYS A 28 -4.82 -16.24 -9.97
N ASP A 29 -4.37 -16.93 -11.02
CA ASP A 29 -4.42 -16.43 -12.40
C ASP A 29 -5.86 -16.32 -12.93
N GLU A 30 -6.76 -17.22 -12.55
CA GLU A 30 -8.19 -17.13 -12.88
C GLU A 30 -8.85 -15.93 -12.20
N VAL A 31 -8.58 -15.71 -10.92
CA VAL A 31 -9.10 -14.53 -10.20
C VAL A 31 -8.62 -13.24 -10.86
N LEU A 32 -7.33 -13.14 -11.20
CA LEU A 32 -6.80 -11.95 -11.87
C LEU A 32 -7.42 -11.74 -13.26
N ALA A 33 -7.62 -12.82 -14.02
CA ALA A 33 -8.27 -12.78 -15.33
C ALA A 33 -9.73 -12.32 -15.25
N ASP A 34 -10.49 -12.76 -14.24
CA ASP A 34 -11.90 -12.38 -14.04
C ASP A 34 -12.08 -10.86 -13.83
N HIS A 35 -11.10 -10.21 -13.19
CA HIS A 35 -11.10 -8.77 -12.97
C HIS A 35 -10.37 -7.99 -14.08
N GLY A 36 -9.81 -8.67 -15.09
CA GLY A 36 -9.05 -8.03 -16.17
C GLY A 36 -7.77 -7.32 -15.68
N ILE A 37 -7.20 -7.78 -14.57
CA ILE A 37 -6.01 -7.21 -13.95
C ILE A 37 -4.81 -8.12 -14.14
N ALA A 38 -3.65 -7.53 -14.37
CA ALA A 38 -2.39 -8.25 -14.46
C ALA A 38 -1.68 -8.26 -13.10
N GLN A 39 -0.65 -9.09 -12.94
CA GLN A 39 0.17 -9.06 -11.73
C GLN A 39 0.83 -7.68 -11.47
N ALA A 40 1.17 -6.95 -12.53
CA ALA A 40 1.70 -5.58 -12.44
C ALA A 40 0.69 -4.58 -11.84
N ASP A 41 -0.59 -4.88 -11.92
CA ASP A 41 -1.67 -4.03 -11.41
C ASP A 41 -1.85 -4.18 -9.89
N LEU A 42 -1.59 -5.37 -9.35
CA LEU A 42 -1.58 -5.60 -7.90
C LEU A 42 -0.58 -4.70 -7.18
N MET A 43 0.59 -4.48 -7.78
CA MET A 43 1.61 -3.58 -7.23
C MET A 43 1.12 -2.13 -7.16
N LYS A 44 0.35 -1.67 -8.16
CA LYS A 44 -0.27 -0.33 -8.15
C LYS A 44 -1.36 -0.22 -7.08
N ALA A 45 -2.13 -1.29 -6.90
CA ALA A 45 -3.17 -1.39 -5.87
C ALA A 45 -2.62 -1.65 -4.45
N GLN A 46 -1.28 -1.78 -4.28
CA GLN A 46 -0.64 -2.13 -3.01
C GLN A 46 -1.10 -3.48 -2.42
N ILE A 47 -1.41 -4.44 -3.30
CA ILE A 47 -1.87 -5.78 -2.96
C ILE A 47 -0.76 -6.79 -3.27
N PHE A 48 -0.55 -7.72 -2.35
CA PHE A 48 0.48 -8.75 -2.45
C PHE A 48 -0.13 -10.13 -2.29
N PHE A 49 0.41 -11.13 -3.00
CA PHE A 49 0.00 -12.52 -2.83
C PHE A 49 1.04 -13.25 -1.99
N VAL A 50 0.67 -13.66 -0.77
CA VAL A 50 1.57 -14.26 0.22
C VAL A 50 0.87 -15.45 0.86
N LYS A 51 1.54 -16.61 0.88
CA LYS A 51 0.99 -17.86 1.46
C LYS A 51 -0.43 -18.15 0.99
N ASP A 52 -0.61 -18.13 -0.33
CA ASP A 52 -1.87 -18.44 -1.01
C ASP A 52 -3.03 -17.49 -0.67
N LYS A 53 -2.73 -16.26 -0.25
CA LYS A 53 -3.73 -15.24 0.06
C LYS A 53 -3.31 -13.86 -0.44
N PHE A 54 -4.27 -13.07 -0.92
CA PHE A 54 -4.07 -11.65 -1.18
C PHE A 54 -4.10 -10.86 0.12
N ILE A 55 -3.08 -10.03 0.34
CA ILE A 55 -2.96 -9.12 1.47
C ILE A 55 -2.82 -7.70 0.95
N ALA A 56 -3.62 -6.79 1.50
CA ALA A 56 -3.39 -5.36 1.33
C ALA A 56 -2.23 -4.95 2.23
N ARG A 57 -1.22 -4.30 1.67
CA ARG A 57 -0.14 -3.70 2.47
C ARG A 57 -0.05 -2.23 2.13
N ALA A 58 -0.77 -1.43 2.92
CA ALA A 58 -0.49 -0.01 3.00
C ALA A 58 0.95 0.14 3.52
N TRP A 59 1.90 0.47 2.64
CA TRP A 59 3.13 1.13 3.09
C TRP A 59 2.74 2.54 3.52
N GLY A 60 2.06 2.63 4.67
CA GLY A 60 1.47 3.84 5.23
C GLY A 60 2.50 4.84 5.76
N GLY A 61 3.63 5.02 5.05
CA GLY A 61 4.73 5.86 5.51
C GLY A 61 5.45 6.65 4.41
N TYR A 62 5.71 6.07 3.24
CA TYR A 62 6.58 6.74 2.25
C TYR A 62 5.84 7.57 1.19
N THR A 63 4.51 7.50 1.11
CA THR A 63 3.67 8.39 0.29
C THR A 63 2.96 9.46 1.14
N SER A 64 3.22 9.50 2.44
CA SER A 64 2.77 10.62 3.28
C SER A 64 3.85 11.70 3.26
N THR A 65 3.59 12.82 2.60
CA THR A 65 4.31 14.08 2.82
C THR A 65 3.89 14.76 4.13
N LYS A 66 3.17 14.06 5.03
CA LYS A 66 2.93 14.62 6.37
C LYS A 66 4.25 14.70 7.12
N ARG A 67 4.56 15.93 7.50
CA ARG A 67 5.64 16.32 8.41
C ARG A 67 5.58 15.44 9.65
N THR A 68 6.70 14.84 10.01
CA THR A 68 6.84 13.84 11.08
C THR A 68 6.64 14.42 12.48
N GLY A 69 6.38 15.72 12.60
CA GLY A 69 6.22 16.43 13.87
C GLY A 69 7.54 16.72 14.59
N ASN A 70 8.69 16.33 14.02
CA ASN A 70 10.02 16.64 14.57
C ASN A 70 10.50 18.08 14.24
N GLU A 71 9.63 18.90 13.67
CA GLU A 71 9.93 20.26 13.18
C GLU A 71 9.64 21.33 14.26
N ALA A 72 9.36 20.94 15.50
CA ALA A 72 9.11 21.90 16.57
C ALA A 72 10.37 22.73 16.86
N GLY A 73 10.46 23.91 16.25
CA GLY A 73 11.63 24.82 16.29
C GLY A 73 12.37 24.97 14.95
N ASP A 74 11.93 24.26 13.90
CA ASP A 74 12.53 24.33 12.57
C ASP A 74 12.04 25.57 11.83
N THR A 75 12.92 26.55 11.68
CA THR A 75 12.65 27.83 10.98
C THR A 75 13.20 27.84 9.55
N ALA A 76 13.80 26.74 9.10
CA ALA A 76 14.35 26.62 7.76
C ALA A 76 13.26 26.23 6.74
N ASN A 77 13.23 26.92 5.61
CA ASN A 77 12.43 26.50 4.45
C ASN A 77 13.14 25.33 3.76
N GLY A 78 12.78 24.08 4.09
CA GLY A 78 13.35 22.89 3.44
C GLY A 78 13.18 21.60 4.24
N VAL A 79 13.89 20.55 3.82
CA VAL A 79 14.09 19.33 4.63
C VAL A 79 14.92 19.72 5.85
N GLY A 80 14.30 19.62 7.03
CA GLY A 80 14.78 20.22 8.28
C GLY A 80 16.24 19.96 8.64
N ASP A 81 16.80 20.89 9.42
CA ASP A 81 18.18 20.98 9.92
C ASP A 81 18.56 19.79 10.81
N SER A 82 18.61 18.61 10.20
CA SER A 82 19.01 17.36 10.85
C SER A 82 20.51 17.40 11.03
N ASP A 83 20.97 17.90 12.19
CA ASP A 83 22.38 17.82 12.60
C ASP A 83 22.70 16.37 13.00
N PRO A 84 23.44 15.60 12.18
CA PRO A 84 23.74 14.20 12.45
C PRO A 84 24.67 14.02 13.65
N SER A 85 25.27 15.10 14.18
CA SER A 85 26.11 15.06 15.37
C SER A 85 25.34 15.00 16.69
N LYS A 86 24.03 15.31 16.68
CA LYS A 86 23.24 15.42 17.93
C LYS A 86 22.58 14.14 18.42
N GLY A 87 22.66 13.04 17.66
CA GLY A 87 22.11 11.75 18.06
C GLY A 87 20.59 11.78 18.28
N TYR A 88 19.98 10.58 18.32
CA TYR A 88 18.56 10.42 18.61
C TYR A 88 18.32 10.70 20.10
N ASN A 89 17.68 11.82 20.45
CA ASN A 89 17.14 12.01 21.80
C ASN A 89 15.75 11.39 21.84
N GLY A 90 15.69 10.14 22.29
CA GLY A 90 14.42 9.42 22.51
C GLY A 90 13.54 10.14 23.53
N ILE A 91 12.22 9.96 23.37
CA ILE A 91 11.18 10.41 24.31
C ILE A 91 11.32 9.64 25.64
#